data_AF-A0A099ZUX9-F1
#
_entry.id   AF-A0A099ZUX9-F1
#
_cell.length_a   1.000
_cell.length_b   1.000
_cell.length_c   1.000
_cell.angle_alpha   90.00
_cell.angle_beta   90.00
_cell.angle_gamma   90.00
#
_symmetry.space_group_name_H-M   'P 1'
#
loop_
_entity.id
_entity.type
_entity.pdbx_description
1 polymer ?
#
loop_
_entity_poly.entity_id
_entity_poly.type
_entity_poly.pdbx_seq_one_letter_code
_entity_poly.pdbx_strand_id
1 'polypeptide(L)' 'GGISDNDIKIFVTATTVSFNWSTITTEFSVSVSLNDSSYHIPKKKGFFVWSNLTPATLYTFKLIFEQ' A
#
# COMPACT_ATOMS: atom_id res chain seq x y z
N GLY A 1 -11.32 -12.46 8.64
CA GLY A 1 -12.18 -11.55 7.87
C GLY A 1 -11.57 -11.41 6.49
N GLY A 2 -12.37 -11.45 5.44
CA GLY A 2 -11.87 -11.22 4.07
C GLY A 2 -11.49 -9.76 3.88
N ILE A 3 -10.49 -9.51 3.03
CA ILE A 3 -10.12 -8.18 2.56
C ILE A 3 -10.76 -7.98 1.19
N SER A 4 -11.41 -6.85 0.98
CA SER A 4 -11.96 -6.42 -0.30
C SER A 4 -11.19 -5.22 -0.85
N ASP A 5 -11.25 -5.00 -2.15
CA ASP A 5 -10.61 -3.85 -2.79
C ASP A 5 -11.12 -2.51 -2.23
N ASN A 6 -12.39 -2.47 -1.77
CA ASN A 6 -12.98 -1.28 -1.15
C ASN A 6 -12.36 -0.92 0.20
N ASP A 7 -11.65 -1.86 0.83
CA ASP A 7 -10.96 -1.62 2.10
C ASP A 7 -9.64 -0.85 1.92
N ILE A 8 -9.19 -0.66 0.68
CA ILE A 8 -7.95 0.04 0.35
C ILE A 8 -8.27 1.30 -0.44
N LYS A 9 -8.00 2.46 0.16
CA LYS A 9 -8.06 3.75 -0.54
C LYS A 9 -6.69 4.08 -1.13
N ILE A 10 -6.67 4.42 -2.42
CA ILE A 10 -5.47 4.79 -3.15
C ILE A 10 -5.56 6.27 -3.55
N PHE A 11 -4.50 7.03 -3.32
CA PHE A 11 -4.38 8.40 -3.78
C PHE A 11 -3.06 8.60 -4.53
N VAL A 12 -3.13 9.22 -5.70
CA VAL A 12 -2.00 9.36 -6.63
C VAL A 12 -1.72 10.84 -6.87
N THR A 13 -0.45 11.21 -6.80
CA THR A 13 0.05 12.52 -7.28
C THR A 13 1.07 12.30 -8.40
N ALA A 14 1.66 13.37 -8.91
CA ALA A 14 2.68 13.29 -9.96
C ALA A 14 3.88 12.41 -9.56
N THR A 15 4.26 12.37 -8.28
CA THR A 15 5.49 11.70 -7.82
C THR A 15 5.28 10.79 -6.62
N THR A 16 4.04 10.63 -6.16
CA THR A 16 3.72 9.79 -5.00
C THR A 16 2.46 8.96 -5.22
N VAL A 17 2.42 7.82 -4.56
CA VAL A 17 1.19 7.05 -4.37
C VAL A 17 1.03 6.80 -2.87
N SER A 18 -0.18 6.93 -2.35
CA SER A 18 -0.49 6.54 -0.98
C SER A 18 -1.57 5.48 -0.95
N PHE A 19 -1.38 4.53 -0.04
CA PHE A 19 -2.30 3.43 0.22
C PHE A 19 -2.80 3.59 1.65
N ASN A 20 -4.11 3.48 1.84
CA ASN A 20 -4.75 3.54 3.14
C ASN A 20 -5.68 2.34 3.31
N TRP A 21 -5.30 1.45 4.21
CA TRP A 21 -6.03 0.24 4.63
C TRP A 21 -6.41 0.34 6.11
N SER A 22 -6.64 1.57 6.61
CA SER A 22 -6.91 1.85 8.03
C SER A 22 -8.07 1.05 8.62
N THR A 23 -9.05 0.70 7.79
CA THR A 23 -10.23 -0.11 8.15
C THR A 23 -9.89 -1.57 8.49
N ILE A 24 -8.70 -2.06 8.14
CA ILE A 24 -8.26 -3.47 8.28
C ILE A 24 -7.14 -3.63 9.35
N THR A 25 -6.71 -2.53 9.97
CA THR A 25 -5.39 -2.39 10.62
C THR A 25 -5.07 -3.23 11.84
N THR A 26 -6.07 -3.79 12.53
CA THR A 26 -5.80 -4.50 13.77
C THR A 26 -5.22 -5.89 13.53
N GLU A 27 -5.51 -6.50 12.38
CA GLU A 27 -5.27 -7.93 12.17
C GLU A 27 -4.05 -8.23 11.31
N PHE A 28 -3.65 -7.34 10.40
CA PHE A 28 -2.67 -7.66 9.36
C PHE A 28 -1.47 -6.72 9.35
N SER A 29 -0.28 -7.29 9.13
CA SER A 29 0.86 -6.55 8.57
C SER A 29 0.74 -6.52 7.05
N VAL A 30 1.35 -5.53 6.41
CA VAL A 30 1.26 -5.34 4.96
C VAL A 30 2.65 -5.20 4.38
N SER A 31 2.95 -5.96 3.33
CA SER A 31 4.12 -5.71 2.49
C SER A 31 3.67 -5.00 1.22
N VAL A 32 4.26 -3.84 0.94
CA VAL A 32 4.06 -3.08 -0.29
C VAL A 32 5.31 -3.21 -1.14
N SER A 33 5.16 -3.68 -2.37
CA SER A 33 6.29 -3.88 -3.28
C SER A 33 6.09 -3.21 -4.62
N LEU A 34 7.19 -2.76 -5.21
CA LEU A 34 7.30 -2.24 -6.57
C LEU A 34 8.62 -2.74 -7.15
N ASN A 35 8.54 -3.53 -8.23
CA ASN A 35 9.69 -4.24 -8.80
C ASN A 35 10.44 -5.02 -7.70
N ASP A 36 11.74 -4.79 -7.54
CA ASP A 36 12.59 -5.48 -6.56
C ASP A 36 12.60 -4.80 -5.17
N SER A 37 11.91 -3.66 -5.03
CA SER A 37 11.80 -2.96 -3.75
C SER A 37 10.57 -3.42 -2.98
N SER A 38 10.73 -3.66 -1.68
CA SER A 38 9.64 -4.04 -0.80
C SER A 38 9.76 -3.37 0.57
N TYR A 39 8.64 -2.90 1.09
CA TYR A 39 8.54 -2.32 2.43
C TYR A 39 7.56 -3.12 3.26
N HIS A 40 7.98 -3.51 4.46
CA HIS A 40 7.11 -4.17 5.42
C HIS A 40 6.53 -3.14 6.40
N ILE A 41 5.21 -3.08 6.47
CA ILE A 41 4.44 -2.21 7.34
C ILE A 41 3.88 -3.09 8.46
N PRO A 42 4.29 -2.87 9.72
CA PRO A 42 3.79 -3.65 10.83
C PRO A 42 2.30 -3.40 11.08
N LYS A 43 1.67 -4.32 11.81
CA LYS A 43 0.28 -4.21 12.27
C LYS A 43 0.01 -2.83 12.90
N LYS A 44 -1.26 -2.40 12.87
CA LYS A 44 -1.74 -1.11 13.41
C LYS A 44 -1.32 0.14 12.63
N LYS A 45 -0.40 0.04 11.65
CA LYS A 45 -0.17 1.10 10.66
C LYS A 45 -1.11 0.90 9.46
N GLY A 46 -2.05 1.82 9.31
CA GLY A 46 -3.10 1.76 8.28
C GLY A 46 -2.81 2.49 6.99
N PHE A 47 -1.58 2.95 6.80
CA PHE A 47 -1.24 3.68 5.60
C PHE A 47 0.23 3.52 5.24
N PHE A 48 0.53 3.73 3.97
CA PHE A 48 1.87 3.82 3.43
C PHE A 48 1.92 4.83 2.29
N VAL A 49 3.05 5.52 2.14
CA VAL A 49 3.30 6.45 1.04
C VAL A 49 4.57 6.00 0.32
N TRP A 50 4.44 5.72 -0.98
CA TRP A 50 5.56 5.53 -1.87
C TRP A 50 5.86 6.86 -2.57
N SER A 51 7.09 7.34 -2.48
CA SER A 51 7.52 8.62 -3.05
C SER A 51 8.58 8.44 -4.14
N ASN A 52 8.99 9.56 -4.75
CA ASN A 52 10.03 9.60 -5.78
C ASN A 52 9.68 8.81 -7.05
N LEU A 53 8.40 8.76 -7.41
CA LEU A 53 7.94 8.20 -8.67
C LEU A 53 8.16 9.20 -9.81
N THR A 54 8.39 8.69 -11.01
CA THR A 54 8.47 9.49 -12.23
C THR A 54 7.05 9.83 -12.71
N PRO A 55 6.73 11.11 -12.97
CA PRO A 55 5.43 11.49 -13.50
C PRO A 55 5.11 10.81 -14.83
N ALA A 56 3.82 10.65 -15.12
CA ALA A 56 3.31 10.04 -16.34
C ALA A 56 3.89 8.64 -16.66
N THR A 57 4.34 7.92 -15.63
CA THR A 57 4.88 6.55 -15.75
C THR A 57 3.92 5.55 -15.12
N LEU A 58 3.70 4.42 -15.79
CA LEU A 58 2.86 3.35 -15.28
C LEU A 58 3.64 2.52 -14.26
N TYR A 59 3.04 2.30 -13.09
CA TYR A 59 3.57 1.45 -12.02
C TYR A 59 2.55 0.40 -11.60
N THR A 60 3.03 -0.79 -11.29
CA THR A 60 2.23 -1.89 -10.72
C THR A 60 2.74 -2.19 -9.33
N PHE A 61 1.92 -1.91 -8.32
CA PHE A 61 2.22 -2.22 -6.92
C PHE A 61 1.58 -3.55 -6.52
N LYS A 62 2.30 -4.30 -5.68
CA LYS A 62 1.77 -5.51 -5.03
C LYS A 62 1.63 -5.25 -3.53
N LEU A 63 0.43 -5.49 -3.00
CA LEU A 63 0.15 -5.46 -1.57
C LEU A 63 -0.11 -6.89 -1.09
N ILE A 64 0.61 -7.33 -0.07
CA ILE A 64 0.42 -8.64 0.56
C ILE A 64 0.03 -8.40 2.01
N PHE A 65 -1.12 -8.91 2.42
CA PHE A 65 -1.61 -8.84 3.78
C PHE A 65 -1.32 -10.15 4.50
N GLU A 66 -0.61 -10.08 5.62
CA GLU A 66 -0.16 -11.23 6.40
C GLU A 66 -0.67 -11.11 7.83
N GLN A 67 -1.22 -12.21 8.36
CA GLN A 67 -1.81 -12.28 9.71
C GLN A 67 -0.82 -12.80 10.74
#